data_AF-A0A6C0H7Z5-F1
#
_entry.id   AF-A0A6C0H7Z5-F1
#
_cell.length_a   1.000
_cell.length_b   1.000
_cell.length_c   1.000
_cell.angle_alpha   90.00
_cell.angle_beta   90.00
_cell.angle_gamma   90.00
#
_symmetry.space_group_name_H-M   'P 1'
#
loop_
_entity.id
_entity.type
_entity.pdbx_description
1 polymer ?
#
loop_
_entity_poly.entity_id
_entity_poly.type
_entity_poly.pdbx_seq_one_letter_code
_entity_poly.pdbx_strand_id
1 'polypeptide(L)'
;MWNDNKLYTDFLINKYSKNDLVNSFLIKLKNKNIDLKIDKLEIEYEKKIKELIELSKIYYNTNLFKNKNSLELIQKELEITKILTKYTLLNKDIDYSFLLSSLNILLYLSEILRNRLNQEEYKCIKENKISDYIIRSSYKFCTYKDKCNYNYNINTKLLCYHDHYVHNMISSDLKIIINYINNKQINNEKPCNKEILKTINTINYVINHMENELNDKCAFEPINTWDNFHFVKK
;
A
#
# COMPACT_ATOMS: atom_id res chain seq x y z
N MET A 1 43.64 -44.97 46.36
CA MET A 1 42.21 -44.80 46.70
C MET A 1 41.88 -43.35 46.34
N TRP A 2 41.40 -42.97 45.15
CA TRP A 2 40.27 -43.41 44.31
C TRP A 2 38.96 -43.59 45.07
N ASN A 3 37.92 -42.94 44.52
CA ASN A 3 36.49 -42.85 44.87
C ASN A 3 36.14 -41.59 45.70
N ASP A 4 35.34 -40.62 45.24
CA ASP A 4 33.98 -40.80 44.68
C ASP A 4 33.41 -39.65 43.80
N ASN A 5 34.21 -38.77 43.19
CA ASN A 5 33.63 -37.80 42.24
C ASN A 5 33.31 -38.37 40.85
N LYS A 6 33.49 -39.69 40.68
CA LYS A 6 33.11 -40.48 39.49
C LYS A 6 31.58 -40.67 39.35
N LEU A 7 30.79 -40.32 40.36
CA LEU A 7 29.33 -40.56 40.35
C LEU A 7 28.49 -39.35 39.93
N TYR A 8 29.03 -38.13 39.93
CA TYR A 8 28.27 -36.94 39.53
C TYR A 8 28.49 -36.53 38.06
N THR A 9 29.64 -36.92 37.49
CA THR A 9 29.96 -36.67 36.08
C THR A 9 29.36 -37.72 35.14
N ASP A 10 29.17 -38.96 35.61
CA ASP A 10 28.59 -40.04 34.80
C ASP A 10 27.08 -39.87 34.57
N PHE A 11 26.40 -39.02 35.37
CA PHE A 11 25.00 -38.64 35.16
C PHE A 11 24.82 -37.53 34.10
N LEU A 12 25.87 -36.76 33.81
CA LEU A 12 25.84 -35.66 32.84
C LEU A 12 26.41 -36.04 31.46
N ILE A 13 27.06 -37.19 31.33
CA ILE A 13 27.78 -37.59 30.10
C ILE A 13 27.03 -38.64 29.26
N ASN A 14 25.88 -39.14 29.71
CA ASN A 14 24.93 -39.85 28.83
C ASN A 14 23.97 -38.90 28.06
N LYS A 15 24.42 -37.66 27.80
CA LYS A 15 23.62 -36.53 27.29
C LYS A 15 23.77 -36.30 25.76
N TYR A 16 24.18 -37.31 25.00
CA TYR A 16 24.44 -37.16 23.55
C TYR A 16 23.56 -37.99 22.62
N SER A 17 22.39 -38.48 23.05
CA SER A 17 21.36 -39.03 22.13
C SER A 17 20.02 -38.28 22.13
N LYS A 18 19.91 -37.17 22.91
CA LYS A 18 18.67 -36.37 23.01
C LYS A 18 18.64 -35.15 22.07
N ASN A 19 19.77 -34.75 21.48
CA ASN A 19 19.84 -33.52 20.69
C ASN A 19 19.12 -33.63 19.33
N ASP A 20 19.13 -34.77 18.64
CA ASP A 20 18.47 -34.86 17.32
C ASP A 20 16.94 -34.94 17.42
N LEU A 21 16.42 -35.59 18.47
CA LEU A 21 14.98 -35.63 18.72
C LEU A 21 14.46 -34.27 19.22
N VAL A 22 15.21 -33.59 20.10
CA VAL A 22 14.88 -32.25 20.57
C VAL A 22 15.02 -31.23 19.44
N ASN A 23 16.06 -31.30 18.60
CA ASN A 23 16.23 -30.41 17.45
C ASN A 23 15.16 -30.64 16.39
N SER A 24 14.82 -31.89 16.06
CA SER A 24 13.72 -32.17 15.12
C SER A 24 12.36 -31.76 15.68
N PHE A 25 12.13 -31.86 16.99
CA PHE A 25 10.93 -31.35 17.65
C PHE A 25 10.90 -29.82 17.68
N LEU A 26 12.02 -29.15 17.92
CA LEU A 26 12.15 -27.68 17.85
C LEU A 26 11.99 -27.16 16.43
N ILE A 27 12.49 -27.88 15.41
CA ILE A 27 12.27 -27.56 13.99
C ILE A 27 10.80 -27.78 13.64
N LYS A 28 10.18 -28.88 14.06
CA LYS A 28 8.74 -29.11 13.88
C LYS A 28 7.88 -28.06 14.59
N LEU A 29 8.26 -27.62 15.79
CA LEU A 29 7.58 -26.55 16.52
C LEU A 29 7.80 -25.18 15.87
N LYS A 30 9.02 -24.89 15.38
CA LYS A 30 9.31 -23.67 14.61
C LYS A 30 8.51 -23.65 13.32
N ASN A 31 8.47 -24.76 12.58
CA ASN A 31 7.70 -24.89 11.35
C ASN A 31 6.20 -24.76 11.65
N LYS A 32 5.67 -25.49 12.64
CA LYS A 32 4.27 -25.34 13.06
C LYS A 32 3.92 -23.91 13.51
N ASN A 33 4.83 -23.22 14.19
CA ASN A 33 4.65 -21.81 14.57
C ASN A 33 4.72 -20.85 13.37
N ILE A 34 5.51 -21.18 12.34
CA ILE A 34 5.57 -20.44 11.08
C ILE A 34 4.28 -20.66 10.29
N ASP A 35 3.84 -21.90 10.17
CA ASP A 35 2.59 -22.28 9.49
C ASP A 35 1.40 -21.56 10.14
N LEU A 36 1.30 -21.59 11.48
CA LEU A 36 0.26 -20.85 12.22
C LEU A 36 0.33 -19.33 12.03
N LYS A 37 1.50 -18.76 11.72
CA LYS A 37 1.62 -17.32 11.38
C LYS A 37 1.19 -17.05 9.95
N ILE A 38 1.54 -17.93 9.01
CA ILE A 38 1.11 -17.84 7.61
C ILE A 38 -0.41 -17.91 7.52
N ASP A 39 -1.02 -18.91 8.18
CA ASP A 39 -2.48 -19.08 8.22
C ASP A 39 -3.18 -17.81 8.73
N LYS A 40 -2.64 -17.19 9.79
CA LYS A 40 -3.18 -15.93 10.33
C LYS A 40 -3.09 -14.79 9.33
N LEU A 41 -1.98 -14.66 8.61
CA LEU A 41 -1.80 -13.62 7.58
C LEU A 41 -2.72 -13.82 6.38
N GLU A 42 -3.01 -15.07 6.02
CA GLU A 42 -3.96 -15.42 4.96
C GLU A 42 -5.40 -15.08 5.37
N ILE A 43 -5.81 -15.49 6.57
CA ILE A 43 -7.13 -15.15 7.13
C ILE A 43 -7.32 -13.63 7.21
N GLU A 44 -6.31 -12.89 7.68
CA GLU A 44 -6.36 -11.43 7.76
C GLU A 44 -6.48 -10.80 6.36
N TYR A 45 -5.78 -11.35 5.38
CA TYR A 45 -5.84 -10.86 4.01
C TYR A 45 -7.20 -11.13 3.36
N GLU A 46 -7.77 -12.32 3.54
CA GLU A 46 -9.13 -12.63 3.07
C GLU A 46 -10.18 -11.73 3.71
N LYS A 47 -10.02 -11.44 5.01
CA LYS A 47 -10.88 -10.49 5.72
C LYS A 47 -10.84 -9.11 5.06
N LYS A 48 -9.63 -8.60 4.76
CA LYS A 48 -9.45 -7.31 4.08
C LYS A 48 -10.06 -7.29 2.68
N ILE A 49 -9.97 -8.38 1.92
CA ILE A 49 -10.66 -8.50 0.63
C ILE A 49 -12.19 -8.38 0.82
N LYS A 50 -12.76 -9.09 1.78
CA LYS A 50 -14.21 -9.04 2.06
C LYS A 50 -14.64 -7.63 2.48
N GLU A 51 -13.90 -6.98 3.37
CA GLU A 51 -14.14 -5.59 3.77
C GLU A 51 -14.11 -4.64 2.57
N LEU A 52 -13.18 -4.84 1.62
CA LEU A 52 -13.09 -4.04 0.40
C LEU A 52 -14.26 -4.29 -0.57
N ILE A 53 -14.72 -5.54 -0.68
CA ILE A 53 -15.91 -5.89 -1.48
C ILE A 53 -17.17 -5.24 -0.88
N GLU A 54 -17.32 -5.22 0.44
CA GLU A 54 -18.45 -4.51 1.06
C GLU A 54 -18.34 -3.00 0.85
N LEU A 55 -17.12 -2.45 0.96
CA LEU A 55 -16.87 -1.03 0.71
C LEU A 55 -17.24 -0.62 -0.72
N SER A 56 -16.97 -1.46 -1.72
CA SER A 56 -17.28 -1.16 -3.13
C SER A 56 -18.77 -0.95 -3.39
N LYS A 57 -19.63 -1.49 -2.54
CA LYS A 57 -21.09 -1.33 -2.64
C LYS A 57 -21.58 0.03 -2.13
N ILE A 58 -20.80 0.70 -1.28
CA ILE A 58 -21.26 1.88 -0.53
C ILE A 58 -20.35 3.11 -0.62
N TYR A 59 -19.17 3.02 -1.24
CA TYR A 59 -18.16 4.09 -1.20
C TYR A 59 -18.62 5.44 -1.77
N TYR A 60 -19.56 5.43 -2.73
CA TYR A 60 -20.15 6.64 -3.31
C TYR A 60 -21.11 7.35 -2.35
N ASN A 61 -21.53 6.69 -1.27
CA ASN A 61 -22.37 7.28 -0.26
C ASN A 61 -21.55 8.28 0.57
N THR A 62 -21.71 9.56 0.21
CA THR A 62 -20.76 10.64 0.51
C THR A 62 -20.37 10.81 1.98
N ASN A 63 -21.13 10.28 2.94
CA ASN A 63 -20.86 10.48 4.37
C ASN A 63 -19.72 9.60 4.93
N LEU A 64 -19.35 8.51 4.25
CA LEU A 64 -18.36 7.56 4.79
C LEU A 64 -16.96 8.17 4.95
N PHE A 65 -16.57 9.04 4.01
CA PHE A 65 -15.21 9.60 3.93
C PHE A 65 -15.15 11.11 4.25
N LYS A 66 -16.30 11.79 4.29
CA LYS A 66 -16.38 13.24 4.57
C LYS A 66 -15.73 13.63 5.90
N ASN A 67 -15.88 12.79 6.93
CA ASN A 67 -15.42 13.09 8.28
C ASN A 67 -13.98 12.63 8.56
N LYS A 68 -13.30 12.01 7.58
CA LYS A 68 -11.94 11.53 7.74
C LYS A 68 -10.93 12.61 7.38
N ASN A 69 -9.87 12.75 8.17
CA ASN A 69 -8.77 13.64 7.82
C ASN A 69 -7.96 13.07 6.63
N SER A 70 -7.11 13.89 6.03
CA SER A 70 -6.37 13.52 4.81
C SER A 70 -5.41 12.36 5.03
N LEU A 71 -4.78 12.25 6.21
CA LEU A 71 -3.91 11.12 6.53
C LEU A 71 -4.69 9.80 6.58
N GLU A 72 -5.86 9.78 7.21
CA GLU A 72 -6.72 8.59 7.23
C GLU A 72 -7.15 8.14 5.83
N LEU A 73 -7.44 9.09 4.93
CA LEU A 73 -7.81 8.79 3.55
C LEU A 73 -6.63 8.20 2.78
N ILE A 74 -5.44 8.81 2.90
CA ILE A 74 -4.21 8.32 2.26
C ILE A 74 -3.82 6.93 2.80
N GLN A 75 -3.98 6.70 4.10
CA GLN A 75 -3.76 5.38 4.70
C GLN A 75 -4.74 4.34 4.16
N LYS A 76 -5.99 4.74 3.89
CA LYS A 76 -6.95 3.84 3.23
C LYS A 76 -6.57 3.55 1.78
N GLU A 77 -6.09 4.54 1.04
CA GLU A 77 -5.53 4.31 -0.30
C GLU A 77 -4.34 3.33 -0.26
N LEU A 78 -3.45 3.50 0.72
CA LEU A 78 -2.28 2.63 0.90
C LEU A 78 -2.68 1.18 1.24
N GLU A 79 -3.70 1.02 2.09
CA GLU A 79 -4.25 -0.30 2.42
C GLU A 79 -4.81 -0.99 1.16
N ILE A 80 -5.63 -0.28 0.39
CA ILE A 80 -6.26 -0.83 -0.82
C ILE A 80 -5.20 -1.19 -1.86
N THR A 81 -4.21 -0.32 -2.09
CA THR A 81 -3.12 -0.60 -3.05
C THR A 81 -2.27 -1.79 -2.63
N LYS A 82 -1.96 -1.97 -1.34
CA LYS A 82 -1.29 -3.18 -0.82
C LYS A 82 -2.11 -4.45 -1.07
N ILE A 83 -3.44 -4.39 -0.88
CA ILE A 83 -4.34 -5.51 -1.19
C ILE A 83 -4.25 -5.82 -2.70
N LEU A 84 -4.36 -4.81 -3.55
CA LEU A 84 -4.33 -4.99 -5.01
C LEU A 84 -2.98 -5.49 -5.53
N THR A 85 -1.85 -5.01 -4.98
CA THR A 85 -0.52 -5.54 -5.31
C THR A 85 -0.44 -7.03 -4.99
N LYS A 86 -0.84 -7.45 -3.78
CA LYS A 86 -0.83 -8.86 -3.39
C LYS A 86 -1.81 -9.67 -4.26
N TYR A 87 -3.00 -9.16 -4.50
CA TYR A 87 -4.04 -9.82 -5.30
C TYR A 87 -3.57 -10.09 -6.73
N THR A 88 -3.03 -9.07 -7.40
CA THR A 88 -2.57 -9.19 -8.79
C THR A 88 -1.28 -10.00 -8.94
N LEU A 89 -0.48 -10.11 -7.87
CA LEU A 89 0.69 -10.99 -7.84
C LEU A 89 0.30 -12.47 -7.69
N LEU A 90 -0.66 -12.79 -6.82
CA LEU A 90 -1.05 -14.17 -6.50
C LEU A 90 -1.97 -14.80 -7.56
N ASN A 91 -2.79 -14.00 -8.24
CA ASN A 91 -3.82 -14.51 -9.15
C ASN A 91 -3.35 -14.45 -10.62
N LYS A 92 -3.24 -15.61 -11.25
CA LYS A 92 -2.97 -15.72 -12.70
C LYS A 92 -4.14 -15.22 -13.53
N ASP A 93 -5.36 -15.47 -13.06
CA ASP A 93 -6.59 -15.02 -13.69
C ASP A 93 -7.27 -14.01 -12.76
N ILE A 94 -7.23 -12.75 -13.18
CA ILE A 94 -7.72 -11.61 -12.40
C ILE A 94 -9.24 -11.51 -12.59
N ASP A 95 -10.00 -11.48 -11.50
CA ASP A 95 -11.35 -10.95 -11.52
C ASP A 95 -11.29 -9.42 -11.74
N TYR A 96 -11.58 -9.01 -12.97
CA TYR A 96 -11.58 -7.61 -13.37
C TYR A 96 -12.73 -6.81 -12.75
N SER A 97 -13.84 -7.45 -12.36
CA SER A 97 -14.94 -6.78 -11.67
C SER A 97 -14.49 -6.29 -10.29
N PHE A 98 -13.84 -7.17 -9.53
CA PHE A 98 -13.23 -6.81 -8.24
C PHE A 98 -12.13 -5.75 -8.40
N LEU A 99 -11.26 -5.92 -9.40
CA LEU A 99 -10.16 -4.97 -9.64
C LEU A 99 -10.69 -3.57 -9.99
N LEU A 100 -11.62 -3.47 -10.95
CA LEU A 100 -12.24 -2.20 -11.34
C LEU A 100 -12.99 -1.54 -10.19
N SER A 101 -13.74 -2.33 -9.41
CA SER A 101 -14.44 -1.82 -8.22
C SER A 101 -13.46 -1.21 -7.22
N SER A 102 -12.33 -1.87 -6.98
CA SER A 102 -11.30 -1.38 -6.07
C SER A 102 -10.57 -0.14 -6.59
N LEU A 103 -10.27 -0.10 -7.89
CA LEU A 103 -9.67 1.07 -8.55
C LEU A 103 -10.59 2.29 -8.51
N ASN A 104 -11.91 2.10 -8.62
CA ASN A 104 -12.88 3.18 -8.49
C ASN A 104 -12.95 3.76 -7.06
N ILE A 105 -12.80 2.92 -6.03
CA ILE A 105 -12.69 3.39 -4.64
C ILE A 105 -11.43 4.24 -4.48
N LEU A 106 -10.29 3.76 -4.98
CA LEU A 106 -9.04 4.52 -4.98
C LEU A 106 -9.21 5.88 -5.68
N LEU A 107 -9.82 5.88 -6.87
CA LEU A 107 -10.04 7.10 -7.63
C LEU A 107 -10.91 8.09 -6.84
N TYR A 108 -11.95 7.60 -6.19
CA TYR A 108 -12.81 8.42 -5.36
C TYR A 108 -12.06 9.07 -4.18
N LEU A 109 -11.21 8.32 -3.49
CA LEU A 109 -10.36 8.83 -2.41
C LEU A 109 -9.35 9.87 -2.92
N SER A 110 -8.68 9.58 -4.03
CA SER A 110 -7.71 10.48 -4.64
C SER A 110 -8.35 11.78 -5.10
N GLU A 111 -9.58 11.72 -5.63
CA GLU A 111 -10.33 12.91 -6.03
C GLU A 111 -10.77 13.76 -4.82
N ILE A 112 -11.16 13.15 -3.68
CA ILE A 112 -11.40 13.89 -2.43
C ILE A 112 -10.14 14.67 -2.03
N LEU A 113 -8.99 13.99 -2.01
CA LEU A 113 -7.72 14.57 -1.59
C LEU A 113 -7.19 15.63 -2.57
N ARG A 114 -7.38 15.41 -3.88
CA ARG A 114 -7.09 16.39 -4.94
C ARG A 114 -7.88 17.68 -4.73
N ASN A 115 -9.18 17.55 -4.45
CA ASN A 115 -10.06 18.68 -4.22
C ASN A 115 -9.67 19.44 -2.94
N ARG A 116 -9.29 18.75 -1.86
CA ARG A 116 -8.78 19.40 -0.63
C ARG A 116 -7.56 20.30 -0.89
N LEU A 117 -6.66 19.87 -1.77
CA LEU A 117 -5.48 20.63 -2.15
C LEU A 117 -5.73 21.68 -3.25
N ASN A 118 -6.96 21.80 -3.74
CA ASN A 118 -7.30 22.62 -4.91
C ASN A 118 -6.35 22.34 -6.09
N GLN A 119 -6.11 21.06 -6.37
CA GLN A 119 -5.29 20.63 -7.50
C GLN A 119 -6.14 20.54 -8.76
N GLU A 120 -5.66 21.14 -9.84
CA GLU A 120 -6.28 21.02 -11.16
C GLU A 120 -6.24 19.56 -11.65
N GLU A 121 -7.20 19.22 -12.49
CA GLU A 121 -7.24 17.90 -13.12
C GLU A 121 -6.00 17.73 -14.01
N TYR A 122 -5.26 16.65 -13.78
CA TYR A 122 -4.09 16.33 -14.60
C TYR A 122 -4.53 15.56 -15.84
N LYS A 123 -4.50 16.23 -17.00
CA LYS A 123 -4.82 15.62 -18.29
C LYS A 123 -3.56 14.95 -18.87
N CYS A 124 -3.57 13.63 -18.95
CA CYS A 124 -2.47 12.93 -19.60
C CYS A 124 -2.63 13.06 -21.12
N ILE A 125 -1.69 13.76 -21.77
CA ILE A 125 -1.71 14.07 -23.21
C ILE A 125 -1.81 12.81 -24.10
N LYS A 126 -1.57 11.62 -23.55
CA LYS A 126 -1.43 10.36 -24.29
C LYS A 126 -2.66 9.43 -24.21
N GLU A 127 -3.78 9.88 -23.66
CA GLU A 127 -5.02 9.08 -23.51
C GLU A 127 -5.59 8.53 -24.83
N ASN A 128 -5.26 9.13 -25.98
CA ASN A 128 -5.92 8.86 -27.27
C ASN A 128 -5.31 7.75 -28.13
N LYS A 129 -4.32 6.99 -27.64
CA LYS A 129 -3.76 5.86 -28.41
C LYS A 129 -4.11 4.54 -27.76
N ILE A 130 -4.85 3.69 -28.48
CA ILE A 130 -4.97 2.26 -28.15
C ILE A 130 -3.54 1.72 -28.08
N SER A 131 -3.12 1.40 -26.87
CA SER A 131 -1.75 1.04 -26.54
C SER A 131 -1.78 -0.26 -25.76
N ASP A 132 -0.87 -1.17 -26.09
CA ASP A 132 -0.70 -2.40 -25.32
C ASP A 132 -0.09 -2.18 -23.93
N TYR A 133 0.42 -0.97 -23.68
CA TYR A 133 0.99 -0.57 -22.40
C TYR A 133 0.19 0.55 -21.72
N ILE A 134 0.20 0.52 -20.39
CA ILE A 134 -0.41 1.55 -19.53
C ILE A 134 0.61 2.67 -19.35
N ILE A 135 0.24 3.88 -19.75
CA ILE A 135 1.04 5.10 -19.53
C ILE A 135 0.84 5.55 -18.09
N ARG A 136 1.93 5.94 -17.43
CA ARG A 136 1.96 6.39 -16.05
C ARG A 136 2.62 7.75 -15.96
N SER A 137 2.25 8.50 -14.95
CA SER A 137 2.88 9.77 -14.61
C SER A 137 4.33 9.57 -14.17
N SER A 138 5.15 10.58 -14.37
CA SER A 138 6.54 10.61 -13.87
C SER A 138 6.59 11.39 -12.57
N TYR A 139 6.95 10.72 -11.48
CA TYR A 139 6.99 11.31 -10.14
C TYR A 139 8.42 11.70 -9.75
N LYS A 140 8.61 12.95 -9.33
CA LYS A 140 9.89 13.51 -8.89
C LYS A 140 9.76 14.06 -7.47
N PHE A 141 9.63 13.14 -6.51
CA PHE A 141 9.46 13.47 -5.10
C PHE A 141 10.60 14.28 -4.49
N CYS A 142 10.23 15.14 -3.54
CA CYS A 142 11.16 15.89 -2.74
C CYS A 142 11.96 14.95 -1.85
N THR A 143 13.30 15.01 -1.95
CA THR A 143 14.19 14.20 -1.11
C THR A 143 14.14 14.58 0.36
N TYR A 144 13.73 15.82 0.66
CA TYR A 144 13.62 16.34 2.03
C TYR A 144 12.29 16.00 2.72
N LYS A 145 11.28 15.50 1.97
CA LYS A 145 9.97 15.08 2.50
C LYS A 145 9.38 16.07 3.53
N ASP A 146 9.01 15.57 4.71
CA ASP A 146 8.48 16.29 5.88
C ASP A 146 9.41 17.41 6.37
N LYS A 147 10.70 17.35 6.05
CA LYS A 147 11.71 18.35 6.42
C LYS A 147 11.92 19.41 5.34
N CYS A 148 11.14 19.38 4.26
CA CYS A 148 11.26 20.35 3.17
C CYS A 148 10.93 21.77 3.65
N ASN A 149 11.98 22.56 3.89
CA ASN A 149 11.85 23.96 4.27
C ASN A 149 11.11 24.78 3.20
N TYR A 150 11.30 24.45 1.92
CA TYR A 150 10.66 25.18 0.82
C TYR A 150 9.14 24.97 0.76
N ASN A 151 8.63 23.81 1.18
CA ASN A 151 7.19 23.55 1.24
C ASN A 151 6.60 24.02 2.58
N TYR A 152 7.24 23.66 3.70
CA TYR A 152 6.62 23.78 5.03
C TYR A 152 6.98 25.05 5.80
N ASN A 153 8.03 25.78 5.42
CA ASN A 153 8.37 27.02 6.08
C ASN A 153 7.68 28.21 5.41
N ILE A 154 6.74 28.78 6.15
CA ILE A 154 5.95 29.96 5.75
C ILE A 154 6.87 31.18 5.54
N ASN A 155 7.96 31.30 6.31
CA ASN A 155 8.88 32.43 6.23
C ASN A 155 9.77 32.40 4.97
N THR A 156 9.89 31.24 4.32
CA THR A 156 10.71 31.12 3.11
C THR A 156 9.95 31.67 1.91
N LYS A 157 10.53 32.59 1.14
CA LYS A 157 9.88 33.11 -0.10
C LYS A 157 9.95 32.14 -1.27
N LEU A 158 10.88 31.20 -1.23
CA LEU A 158 11.10 30.20 -2.28
C LEU A 158 10.10 29.03 -2.17
N LEU A 159 9.83 28.41 -3.31
CA LEU A 159 8.93 27.26 -3.46
C LEU A 159 9.72 25.98 -3.71
N CYS A 160 9.14 24.84 -3.34
CA CYS A 160 9.67 23.53 -3.73
C CYS A 160 9.18 23.17 -5.13
N TYR A 161 10.09 22.84 -6.04
CA TYR A 161 9.76 22.37 -7.39
C TYR A 161 9.62 20.85 -7.50
N HIS A 162 9.71 20.13 -6.38
CA HIS A 162 9.59 18.67 -6.32
C HIS A 162 8.23 18.25 -5.77
N ASP A 163 7.82 17.03 -6.11
CA ASP A 163 6.52 16.50 -5.71
C ASP A 163 6.46 16.23 -4.20
N HIS A 164 5.33 16.59 -3.60
CA HIS A 164 4.98 16.32 -2.21
C HIS A 164 3.70 15.49 -2.16
N TYR A 165 2.55 16.12 -2.41
CA TYR A 165 1.25 15.47 -2.51
C TYR A 165 0.69 15.63 -3.93
N VAL A 166 0.55 14.54 -4.70
CA VAL A 166 0.26 14.57 -6.15
C VAL A 166 -1.01 13.80 -6.51
N HIS A 167 -2.08 14.09 -5.78
CA HIS A 167 -3.37 13.39 -5.90
C HIS A 167 -4.01 13.53 -7.28
N ASN A 168 -3.79 14.65 -7.97
CA ASN A 168 -4.19 14.82 -9.38
C ASN A 168 -3.51 13.82 -10.33
N MET A 169 -2.21 13.56 -10.16
CA MET A 169 -1.47 12.60 -10.99
C MET A 169 -1.90 11.17 -10.67
N ILE A 170 -2.14 10.85 -9.41
CA ILE A 170 -2.69 9.53 -9.03
C ILE A 170 -4.08 9.31 -9.61
N SER A 171 -4.95 10.33 -9.54
CA SER A 171 -6.28 10.28 -10.14
C SER A 171 -6.19 10.04 -11.65
N SER A 172 -5.24 10.68 -12.34
CA SER A 172 -4.98 10.47 -13.77
C SER A 172 -4.52 9.04 -14.07
N ASP A 173 -3.52 8.54 -13.35
CA ASP A 173 -3.00 7.17 -13.53
C ASP A 173 -4.09 6.11 -13.27
N LEU A 174 -4.96 6.33 -12.28
CA LEU A 174 -6.12 5.49 -11.99
C LEU A 174 -7.14 5.49 -13.13
N LYS A 175 -7.47 6.67 -13.68
CA LYS A 175 -8.35 6.79 -14.86
C LYS A 175 -7.78 6.03 -16.06
N ILE A 176 -6.45 6.11 -16.28
CA ILE A 176 -5.79 5.43 -17.40
C ILE A 176 -5.86 3.90 -17.25
N ILE A 177 -5.55 3.32 -16.07
CA ILE A 177 -5.64 1.86 -15.88
C ILE A 177 -7.08 1.36 -15.96
N ILE A 178 -8.05 2.10 -15.42
CA ILE A 178 -9.48 1.77 -15.53
C ILE A 178 -9.88 1.72 -17.01
N ASN A 179 -9.53 2.76 -17.78
CA ASN A 179 -9.82 2.83 -19.21
C ASN A 179 -9.13 1.69 -20.00
N TYR A 180 -7.87 1.37 -19.67
CA TYR A 180 -7.14 0.27 -20.28
C TYR A 180 -7.87 -1.08 -20.09
N ILE A 181 -8.28 -1.40 -18.87
CA ILE A 181 -8.98 -2.66 -18.56
C ILE A 181 -10.32 -2.71 -19.31
N ASN A 182 -11.12 -1.64 -19.23
CA ASN A 182 -12.42 -1.57 -19.90
C ASN A 182 -12.28 -1.73 -21.42
N ASN A 183 -11.33 -1.04 -22.05
CA ASN A 183 -11.13 -1.13 -23.50
C ASN A 183 -10.70 -2.53 -23.95
N LYS A 184 -9.81 -3.19 -23.18
CA LYS A 184 -9.44 -4.59 -23.47
C LYS A 184 -10.65 -5.51 -23.33
N GLN A 185 -11.49 -5.35 -22.30
CA GLN A 185 -12.73 -6.13 -22.16
C GLN A 185 -13.73 -5.90 -23.29
N ILE A 186 -13.94 -4.64 -23.71
CA ILE A 186 -14.82 -4.29 -24.84
C ILE A 186 -14.35 -4.95 -26.14
N ASN A 187 -13.04 -5.02 -26.35
CA ASN A 187 -12.44 -5.63 -27.53
C ASN A 187 -12.29 -7.16 -27.43
N ASN A 188 -12.82 -7.80 -26.37
CA ASN A 188 -12.63 -9.22 -26.06
C ASN A 188 -11.14 -9.65 -25.96
N GLU A 189 -10.27 -8.72 -25.56
CA GLU A 189 -8.85 -8.95 -25.32
C GLU A 189 -8.59 -9.12 -23.82
N LYS A 190 -7.65 -10.00 -23.46
CA LYS A 190 -7.21 -10.14 -22.07
C LYS A 190 -6.25 -9.01 -21.70
N PRO A 191 -6.54 -8.18 -20.66
CA PRO A 191 -5.57 -7.23 -20.13
C PRO A 191 -4.26 -7.91 -19.71
N CYS A 192 -3.12 -7.23 -19.90
CA CYS A 192 -1.83 -7.76 -19.48
C CYS A 192 -1.65 -7.59 -17.97
N ASN A 193 -1.75 -8.69 -17.20
CA ASN A 193 -1.55 -8.67 -15.73
C ASN A 193 -0.23 -8.03 -15.32
N LYS A 194 0.85 -8.21 -16.11
CA LYS A 194 2.16 -7.62 -15.81
C LYS A 194 2.13 -6.09 -15.88
N GLU A 195 1.40 -5.52 -16.85
CA GLU A 195 1.24 -4.07 -16.94
C GLU A 195 0.34 -3.52 -15.83
N ILE A 196 -0.74 -4.23 -15.50
CA ILE A 196 -1.61 -3.91 -14.35
C ILE A 196 -0.79 -3.88 -13.05
N LEU A 197 -0.03 -4.94 -12.77
CA LEU A 197 0.78 -5.06 -11.55
C LEU A 197 1.84 -3.96 -11.48
N LYS A 198 2.52 -3.65 -12.60
CA LYS A 198 3.49 -2.53 -12.64
C LYS A 198 2.82 -1.22 -12.25
N THR A 199 1.64 -0.93 -12.81
CA THR A 199 0.91 0.31 -12.52
C THR A 199 0.43 0.38 -11.08
N ILE A 200 -0.14 -0.70 -10.54
CA ILE A 200 -0.54 -0.75 -9.12
C ILE A 200 0.68 -0.55 -8.22
N ASN A 201 1.82 -1.14 -8.55
CA ASN A 201 3.05 -0.95 -7.78
C ASN A 201 3.58 0.49 -7.83
N THR A 202 3.48 1.16 -8.98
CA THR A 202 3.81 2.59 -9.09
C THR A 202 2.88 3.43 -8.22
N ILE A 203 1.57 3.20 -8.30
CA ILE A 203 0.57 3.90 -7.48
C ILE A 203 0.81 3.65 -5.98
N ASN A 204 1.08 2.41 -5.58
CA ASN A 204 1.44 2.04 -4.21
C ASN A 204 2.71 2.78 -3.74
N TYR A 205 3.76 2.85 -4.58
CA TYR A 205 4.98 3.57 -4.26
C TYR A 205 4.72 5.06 -3.98
N VAL A 206 3.91 5.69 -4.82
CA VAL A 206 3.57 7.12 -4.70
C VAL A 206 2.73 7.38 -3.45
N ILE A 207 1.65 6.62 -3.25
CA ILE A 207 0.78 6.77 -2.07
C ILE A 207 1.58 6.52 -0.80
N ASN A 208 2.43 5.49 -0.77
CA ASN A 208 3.31 5.23 0.36
C ASN A 208 4.28 6.40 0.62
N HIS A 209 4.78 7.07 -0.43
CA HIS A 209 5.62 8.25 -0.24
C HIS A 209 4.86 9.40 0.45
N MET A 210 3.67 9.72 -0.07
CA MET A 210 2.79 10.76 0.47
C MET A 210 2.33 10.44 1.90
N GLU A 211 2.02 9.16 2.17
CA GLU A 211 1.59 8.69 3.49
C GLU A 211 2.70 8.87 4.51
N ASN A 212 3.92 8.39 4.22
CA ASN A 212 5.05 8.54 5.14
C ASN A 212 5.33 10.02 5.43
N GLU A 213 5.32 10.86 4.39
CA GLU A 213 5.58 12.30 4.56
C GLU A 213 4.55 12.98 5.47
N LEU A 214 3.25 12.71 5.27
CA LEU A 214 2.20 13.29 6.10
C LEU A 214 2.17 12.66 7.50
N ASN A 215 2.37 11.36 7.60
CA ASN A 215 2.43 10.64 8.87
C ASN A 215 3.55 11.19 9.77
N ASP A 216 4.73 11.43 9.21
CA ASP A 216 5.86 12.01 9.94
C ASP A 216 5.55 13.42 10.45
N LYS A 217 4.78 14.22 9.69
CA LYS A 217 4.28 15.53 10.14
C LYS A 217 3.26 15.44 11.26
N CYS A 218 2.37 14.46 11.19
CA CYS A 218 1.26 14.30 12.13
C CYS A 218 1.66 13.56 13.42
N ALA A 219 2.83 12.92 13.47
CA ALA A 219 3.23 11.98 14.52
C ALA A 219 3.12 12.51 15.95
N PHE A 220 3.32 13.82 16.15
CA PHE A 220 3.30 14.47 17.47
C PHE A 220 2.20 15.53 17.60
N GLU A 221 1.29 15.58 16.63
CA GLU A 221 0.27 16.62 16.52
C GLU A 221 -1.12 16.07 16.85
N PRO A 222 -2.01 16.88 17.46
CA PRO A 222 -3.39 16.48 17.71
C PRO A 222 -4.15 16.15 16.41
N ILE A 223 -5.00 15.12 16.43
CA ILE A 223 -5.73 14.64 15.23
C ILE A 223 -6.51 15.76 14.51
N ASN A 224 -7.09 16.69 15.26
CA ASN A 224 -7.85 17.81 14.72
C ASN A 224 -7.00 18.86 13.97
N THR A 225 -5.66 18.78 14.03
CA THR A 225 -4.75 19.67 13.30
C THR A 225 -4.11 19.01 12.09
N TRP A 226 -4.31 17.70 11.87
CA TRP A 226 -3.60 16.94 10.83
C TRP A 226 -3.79 17.48 9.42
N ASP A 227 -5.00 17.97 9.09
CA ASP A 227 -5.27 18.55 7.76
C ASP A 227 -4.46 19.83 7.50
N ASN A 228 -3.95 20.51 8.53
CA ASN A 228 -3.08 21.69 8.37
C ASN A 228 -1.71 21.34 7.78
N PHE A 229 -1.29 20.07 7.85
CA PHE A 229 -0.01 19.60 7.30
C PHE A 229 -0.15 19.05 5.87
N HIS A 230 -1.38 18.76 5.43
CA HIS A 230 -1.67 18.29 4.09
C HIS A 230 -1.83 19.48 3.14
N PHE A 231 -0.71 20.06 2.71
CA PHE A 231 -0.71 21.13 1.71
C PHE A 231 0.53 21.10 0.81
N VAL A 232 0.39 21.69 -0.36
CA VAL A 232 1.50 22.01 -1.27
C VAL A 232 1.55 23.52 -1.41
N LYS A 233 2.68 24.11 -1.05
CA LYS A 233 2.89 25.55 -1.18
C LYS A 233 2.93 25.94 -2.65
N LYS A 234 2.15 26.97 -3.02
CA LYS A 234 2.04 27.52 -4.37
C LYS A 234 2.63 28.91 -4.44
#